data_AF-A0A9E3TVF5-F1
#
_entry.id   AF-A0A9E3TVF5-F1
#
_cell.length_a   1.000
_cell.length_b   1.000
_cell.length_c   1.000
_cell.angle_alpha   90.00
_cell.angle_beta   90.00
_cell.angle_gamma   90.00
#
_symmetry.space_group_name_H-M   'P 1'
#
loop_
_entity.id
_entity.type
_entity.pdbx_description
1 polymer ?
#
loop_
_entity_poly.entity_id
_entity_poly.type
_entity_poly.pdbx_seq_one_letter_code
_entity_poly.pdbx_strand_id
1 'polypeptide(L)'
;MGVKTGIGWCDHTFNFWIACNKVSTECKHCYISPIIKRMGKEPFDGPMQTKDWTGPSRWDRKAGEAGVRRKVFTCSMSDFFHEDADPWRG
;
A
#
# COMPACT_ATOMS: atom_id res chain seq x y z
N MET A 1 -4.50 5.06 3.79
CA MET A 1 -3.58 4.34 4.68
C MET A 1 -4.27 4.14 6.02
N GLY A 2 -4.31 2.91 6.52
CA GLY A 2 -5.13 2.59 7.70
C GLY A 2 -4.31 2.66 8.98
N VAL A 3 -4.63 3.63 9.86
CA VAL A 3 -4.12 3.68 11.25
C VAL A 3 -4.71 2.53 12.08
N LYS A 4 -5.89 2.05 11.70
CA LYS A 4 -6.42 0.73 12.07
C LYS A 4 -6.81 -0.01 10.79
N THR A 5 -6.42 -1.27 10.70
CA THR A 5 -6.78 -2.15 9.59
C THR A 5 -7.88 -3.13 10.01
N GLY A 6 -8.71 -3.56 9.05
CA GLY A 6 -9.69 -4.64 9.25
C GLY A 6 -9.07 -6.05 9.15
N ILE A 7 -7.77 -6.13 8.85
CA ILE A 7 -7.03 -7.40 8.75
C ILE A 7 -6.67 -7.85 10.17
N GLY A 8 -7.28 -8.93 10.65
CA GLY A 8 -7.23 -9.32 12.06
C GLY A 8 -5.84 -9.65 12.63
N TRP A 9 -4.83 -9.87 11.80
CA TRP A 9 -3.47 -10.23 12.25
C TRP A 9 -2.48 -9.06 12.28
N CYS A 10 -2.82 -7.90 11.72
CA CYS A 10 -1.95 -6.72 11.71
C CYS A 10 -2.65 -5.49 12.31
N ASP A 11 -1.84 -4.52 12.73
CA ASP A 11 -2.32 -3.29 13.34
C ASP A 11 -2.55 -2.20 12.30
N HIS A 12 -1.70 -2.16 11.27
CA HIS A 12 -1.67 -1.12 10.26
C HIS A 12 -1.55 -1.68 8.84
N THR A 13 -2.04 -0.92 7.86
CA THR A 13 -1.80 -1.18 6.44
C THR A 13 -1.11 -0.01 5.79
N PHE A 14 -0.11 -0.31 4.97
CA PHE A 14 0.74 0.69 4.35
C PHE A 14 1.08 0.35 2.90
N ASN A 15 1.04 1.32 2.01
CA ASN A 15 1.35 1.17 0.60
C ASN A 15 2.15 2.39 0.17
N PHE A 16 3.42 2.20 -0.25
CA PHE A 16 4.28 3.29 -0.72
C PHE A 16 3.73 3.93 -2.00
N TRP A 17 3.19 3.09 -2.87
CA TRP A 17 2.42 3.45 -4.05
C TRP A 17 1.17 2.57 -4.12
N ILE A 18 0.25 2.88 -5.04
CA ILE A 18 -0.98 2.13 -5.32
C ILE A 18 -1.14 1.99 -6.84
N ALA A 19 -2.02 1.10 -7.30
CA ALA A 19 -2.19 0.76 -8.72
C ALA A 19 -0.96 0.04 -9.32
N CYS A 20 -1.12 -0.52 -10.51
CA CYS A 20 -0.10 -1.30 -11.22
C CYS A 20 -0.46 -1.43 -12.70
N ASN A 21 0.37 -2.09 -13.52
CA ASN A 21 0.03 -2.39 -14.91
C ASN A 21 -0.64 -3.78 -15.01
N LYS A 22 -1.48 -3.99 -16.03
CA LYS A 22 -1.96 -5.35 -16.34
C LYS A 22 -0.85 -6.12 -17.05
N VAL A 23 -0.37 -7.19 -16.43
CA VAL A 23 0.71 -8.03 -16.99
C VAL A 23 0.22 -9.37 -17.53
N SER A 24 -0.99 -9.79 -17.15
CA SER A 24 -1.53 -11.10 -17.54
C SER A 24 -3.06 -11.15 -17.53
N THR A 25 -3.64 -12.24 -18.03
CA THR A 25 -5.10 -12.46 -18.08
C THR A 25 -5.75 -12.53 -16.70
N GLU A 26 -5.00 -12.94 -15.70
CA GLU A 26 -5.39 -13.05 -14.29
C GLU A 26 -5.70 -11.68 -13.68
N CYS A 27 -5.18 -10.59 -14.25
CA CYS A 27 -5.50 -9.23 -13.81
C CYS A 27 -6.95 -8.81 -14.10
N LYS A 28 -7.71 -9.57 -14.90
CA LYS A 28 -9.08 -9.23 -15.33
C LYS A 28 -10.03 -8.92 -14.16
N HIS A 29 -9.89 -9.65 -13.05
CA HIS A 29 -10.72 -9.50 -11.85
C HIS A 29 -9.93 -9.03 -10.63
N CYS A 30 -8.84 -8.29 -10.86
CA CYS A 30 -7.99 -7.80 -9.77
C CYS A 30 -8.78 -6.88 -8.82
N TYR A 31 -8.68 -7.18 -7.52
CA TYR A 31 -9.49 -6.57 -6.47
C TYR A 31 -9.21 -5.07 -6.26
N ILE A 32 -8.04 -4.58 -6.69
CA ILE A 32 -7.68 -3.15 -6.56
C ILE A 32 -8.55 -2.27 -7.47
N SER A 33 -9.04 -2.81 -8.59
CA SER A 33 -9.79 -2.06 -9.61
C SER A 33 -10.96 -1.24 -9.05
N PRO A 34 -11.94 -1.83 -8.35
CA PRO A 34 -13.04 -1.05 -7.76
C PRO A 34 -12.58 -0.08 -6.66
N ILE A 35 -11.48 -0.37 -5.96
CA ILE A 35 -10.96 0.49 -4.89
C ILE A 35 -10.36 1.77 -5.48
N ILE A 36 -9.46 1.63 -6.45
CA ILE A 36 -8.79 2.77 -7.09
C ILE A 36 -9.81 3.61 -7.89
N LYS A 37 -10.79 2.98 -8.55
CA LYS A 37 -11.87 3.70 -9.23
C LYS A 37 -12.73 4.54 -8.27
N ARG A 38 -13.03 4.05 -7.06
CA ARG A 38 -13.73 4.85 -6.02
C ARG A 38 -12.91 6.05 -5.55
N MET A 39 -11.58 6.01 -5.72
CA MET A 39 -10.70 7.14 -5.47
C MET A 39 -10.62 8.13 -6.65
N GLY A 40 -11.37 7.89 -7.74
CA GLY A 40 -11.38 8.74 -8.94
C GLY A 40 -10.11 8.61 -9.79
N LYS A 41 -9.48 7.43 -9.80
CA LYS A 41 -8.20 7.17 -10.46
C LYS A 41 -8.28 5.95 -11.38
N GLU A 42 -7.39 5.88 -12.36
CA GLU A 42 -7.25 4.69 -13.20
C GLU A 42 -6.39 3.62 -12.51
N PRO A 43 -6.91 2.39 -12.30
CA PRO A 43 -6.21 1.33 -11.59
C PRO A 43 -5.03 0.71 -12.34
N PHE A 44 -4.99 0.86 -13.67
CA PHE A 44 -4.12 0.08 -14.55
C PHE A 44 -3.24 0.92 -15.48
N ASP A 45 -2.92 2.15 -15.07
CA ASP A 45 -2.16 3.14 -15.84
C ASP A 45 -0.89 3.55 -15.08
N GLY A 46 -0.09 2.57 -14.67
CA GLY A 46 1.10 2.82 -13.86
C GLY A 46 0.85 2.78 -12.34
N PRO A 47 1.92 2.60 -11.54
CA PRO A 47 1.87 2.84 -10.12
C PRO A 47 1.72 4.33 -9.83
N MET A 48 1.11 4.67 -8.70
CA MET A 48 0.91 6.04 -8.23
C MET A 48 1.44 6.16 -6.81
N GLN A 49 2.39 7.07 -6.56
CA GLN A 49 2.86 7.34 -5.20
C GLN A 49 1.74 7.72 -4.25
N THR A 50 1.81 7.22 -3.02
CA THR A 50 1.03 7.76 -1.91
C THR A 50 1.73 8.97 -1.30
N LYS A 51 0.94 9.87 -0.69
CA LYS A 51 1.44 11.18 -0.22
C LYS A 51 2.23 11.13 1.09
N ASP A 52 2.04 10.11 1.92
CA ASP A 52 2.62 10.05 3.27
C ASP A 52 3.45 8.79 3.47
N TRP A 53 4.77 8.97 3.40
CA TRP A 53 5.76 7.92 3.62
C TRP A 53 6.22 7.84 5.08
N THR A 54 5.78 8.77 5.93
CA THR A 54 6.21 8.87 7.33
C THR A 54 5.40 7.98 8.27
N GLY A 55 4.33 7.35 7.78
CA GLY A 55 3.46 6.46 8.54
C GLY A 55 4.22 5.42 9.37
N PRO A 56 5.06 4.56 8.75
CA PRO A 56 5.76 3.49 9.44
C PRO A 56 6.67 4.00 10.55
N SER A 57 7.49 5.01 10.28
CA SER A 57 8.38 5.61 11.29
C SER A 57 7.61 6.22 12.46
N ARG A 58 6.45 6.84 12.18
CA ARG A 58 5.57 7.40 13.23
C ARG A 58 4.94 6.30 14.08
N TRP A 59 4.53 5.19 13.48
CA TRP A 59 3.96 4.05 14.21
C TRP A 59 5.02 3.30 15.01
N ASP A 60 6.23 3.16 14.47
CA ASP A 60 7.37 2.56 15.14
C ASP A 60 7.72 3.32 16.42
N ARG A 61 7.84 4.66 16.33
CA ARG A 61 8.05 5.52 17.50
C ARG A 61 6.98 5.31 18.57
N LYS A 62 5.69 5.31 18.19
CA LYS A 62 4.58 5.08 19.12
C LYS A 62 4.58 3.67 19.72
N ALA A 63 5.00 2.67 18.94
CA ALA A 63 5.11 1.30 19.40
C ALA A 63 6.24 1.16 20.45
N GLY A 64 7.37 1.83 20.22
CA GLY A 64 8.47 1.96 21.18
C GLY A 64 8.05 2.66 22.48
N GLU A 65 7.34 3.78 22.39
CA GLU A 65 6.79 4.50 23.56
C GLU A 65 5.83 3.62 24.39
N ALA A 66 5.07 2.76 23.72
CA ALA A 66 4.09 1.87 24.37
C ALA A 66 4.67 0.49 24.78
N GLY A 67 5.95 0.20 24.47
CA GLY A 67 6.56 -1.10 24.77
C GLY A 67 5.92 -2.29 24.05
N VAL A 68 5.31 -2.08 22.89
CA VAL A 68 4.63 -3.13 22.10
C VAL A 68 5.24 -3.27 20.71
N ARG A 69 5.07 -4.45 20.10
CA ARG A 69 5.42 -4.65 18.69
C ARG A 69 4.16 -4.63 17.83
N ARG A 70 4.06 -3.64 16.95
CA ARG A 70 2.97 -3.54 15.96
C ARG A 70 3.36 -4.27 14.68
N LYS A 71 2.39 -4.92 14.04
CA LYS A 71 2.54 -5.53 12.72
C LYS A 71 1.94 -4.65 11.65
N VAL A 72 2.67 -4.47 10.54
CA VAL A 72 2.23 -3.68 9.39
C VAL A 72 2.11 -4.61 8.18
N PHE A 73 0.95 -4.63 7.53
CA PHE A 73 0.80 -5.29 6.24
C PHE A 73 1.04 -4.29 5.12
N THR A 74 2.02 -4.58 4.26
CA THR A 74 2.45 -3.67 3.20
C THR A 74 2.04 -4.16 1.83
N CYS A 75 1.98 -3.23 0.86
CA CYS A 75 1.81 -3.54 -0.55
C CYS A 75 0.59 -4.40 -0.87
N SER A 76 -0.53 -4.12 -0.20
CA SER A 76 -1.80 -4.75 -0.55
C SER A 76 -2.26 -4.28 -1.93
N MET A 77 -2.18 -2.98 -2.23
CA MET A 77 -2.72 -2.36 -3.44
C MET A 77 -1.65 -1.98 -4.46
N SER A 78 -0.47 -2.59 -4.36
CA SER A 78 0.71 -2.28 -5.18
C SER A 78 1.62 -3.49 -5.28
N ASP A 79 2.48 -3.49 -6.28
CA ASP A 79 3.62 -4.40 -6.34
C ASP A 79 4.90 -3.69 -5.87
N PHE A 80 5.59 -4.23 -4.85
CA PHE A 80 6.84 -3.66 -4.34
C PHE A 80 7.96 -3.67 -5.39
N PHE A 81 7.89 -4.52 -6.40
CA PHE A 81 8.93 -4.67 -7.44
C PHE A 81 8.50 -4.12 -8.81
N HIS A 82 7.43 -3.31 -8.86
CA HIS A 82 7.04 -2.65 -10.11
C HIS A 82 8.19 -1.78 -10.65
N GLU A 83 8.55 -1.94 -11.92
CA GLU A 83 9.68 -1.23 -12.55
C GLU A 83 9.48 0.29 -12.51
N ASP A 84 8.29 0.77 -12.87
CA ASP A 84 7.96 2.21 -12.83
C ASP A 84 8.03 2.83 -11.42
N ALA A 85 8.09 2.01 -10.37
CA ALA A 85 8.25 2.48 -8.99
C ALA A 85 9.72 2.46 -8.51
N ASP A 86 10.67 1.94 -9.29
CA ASP A 86 12.11 1.96 -8.95
C ASP A 86 12.64 3.34 -8.58
N PRO A 87 12.28 4.44 -9.30
CA PRO A 87 12.76 5.77 -8.97
C PRO A 87 12.36 6.24 -7.56
N TRP A 88 11.44 5.57 -6.90
CA TRP A 88 10.92 5.94 -5.57
C TRP A 88 11.51 5.08 -4.44
N ARG A 89 12.21 3.99 -4.75
CA ARG A 89 12.79 3.07 -3.75
C ARG A 89 14.08 3.59 -3.08
N GLY A 90 14.48 4.84 -3.37
CA GLY A 90 15.69 5.48 -2.87
C GLY A 90 15.53 6.21 -1.53
#